data_AF-X7RW53-F1
#
_entry.id   AF-X7RW53-F1
#
_cell.length_a   1.000
_cell.length_b   1.000
_cell.length_c   1.000
_cell.angle_alpha   90.00
_cell.angle_beta   90.00
_cell.angle_gamma   90.00
#
_symmetry.space_group_name_H-M   'P 1'
#
loop_
_entity.id
_entity.type
_entity.pdbx_description
1 polymer ?
#
loop_
_entity_poly.entity_id
_entity_poly.type
_entity_poly.pdbx_seq_one_letter_code
_entity_poly.pdbx_strand_id
1 'polypeptide(L)'
;LFLENGGNLNLNAGTLNVGAGSYGVVAIGNDSFTYNNNAAVNVNLGNGSTYFYSNNPTTNFTNNVALNTTSKGVYGISTVGTVTNSANFTLGDESVGVLYNGTGTAKNTANIRVGNSDVENENYAIGMATKTGTIENDSTGTITVGSSGIGLFADGANSKAINRGTINLNGDKAMGMYLDNGAQGVNYGTIRANGTAKEAVGVVVQHHAKFINETTGVVDINSEDGYAFFKATGGTIVNKGTINLGGGA
;
A
#
# COMPACT_ATOMS: atom_id res chain seq x y z
N LEU A 1 3.28 6.40 22.14
CA LEU A 1 3.73 7.80 22.23
C LEU A 1 2.62 8.67 21.66
N PHE A 2 2.09 9.63 22.42
CA PHE A 2 0.92 10.42 22.03
C PHE A 2 1.24 11.92 22.10
N LEU A 3 0.97 12.65 21.03
CA LEU A 3 1.34 14.06 20.85
C LEU A 3 0.17 14.82 20.21
N GLU A 4 -0.42 15.75 20.96
CA GLU A 4 -1.68 16.44 20.60
C GLU A 4 -1.49 17.92 20.23
N ASN A 5 -0.47 18.59 20.76
CA ASN A 5 -0.24 20.04 20.58
C ASN A 5 1.05 20.32 19.79
N GLY A 6 1.24 19.59 18.68
CA GLY A 6 2.42 19.69 17.83
C GLY A 6 3.72 19.27 18.53
N GLY A 7 4.84 19.71 17.97
CA GLY A 7 6.17 19.51 18.54
C GLY A 7 7.09 18.64 17.69
N ASN A 8 8.18 18.17 18.32
CA ASN A 8 9.22 17.40 17.67
C ASN A 8 9.45 16.07 18.42
N LEU A 9 9.34 14.96 17.71
CA LEU A 9 9.70 13.62 18.20
C LEU A 9 10.92 13.11 17.45
N ASN A 10 11.99 12.80 18.18
CA ASN A 10 13.19 12.14 17.65
C ASN A 10 13.28 10.71 18.19
N LEU A 11 13.09 9.71 17.34
CA LEU A 11 13.34 8.31 17.63
C LEU A 11 14.61 7.85 16.91
N ASN A 12 15.75 7.99 17.57
CA ASN A 12 17.07 7.74 16.95
C ASN A 12 17.61 6.33 17.14
N ALA A 13 17.20 5.63 18.20
CA ALA A 13 17.56 4.24 18.49
C ALA A 13 16.63 3.68 19.58
N GLY A 14 16.68 2.37 19.81
CA GLY A 14 15.98 1.71 20.92
C GLY A 14 14.92 0.72 20.43
N THR A 15 14.02 0.32 21.33
CA THR A 15 12.93 -0.61 21.02
C THR A 15 11.58 0.00 21.37
N LEU A 16 10.64 -0.02 20.41
CA LEU A 16 9.25 0.34 20.60
C LEU A 16 8.40 -0.94 20.59
N ASN A 17 7.84 -1.31 21.74
CA ASN A 17 6.90 -2.43 21.85
C ASN A 17 5.48 -1.91 21.78
N VAL A 18 4.72 -2.35 20.77
CA VAL A 18 3.32 -1.97 20.58
C VAL A 18 2.46 -3.22 20.77
N GLY A 19 1.63 -3.21 21.80
CA GLY A 19 0.73 -4.31 22.13
C GLY A 19 -0.35 -4.54 21.07
N ALA A 20 -1.09 -5.64 21.20
CA ALA A 20 -2.23 -5.91 20.33
C ALA A 20 -3.26 -4.77 20.40
N GLY A 21 -3.85 -4.41 19.25
CA GLY A 21 -4.82 -3.31 19.11
C GLY A 21 -4.32 -1.92 19.51
N SER A 22 -3.01 -1.76 19.71
CA SER A 22 -2.42 -0.52 20.23
C SER A 22 -1.74 0.31 19.15
N TYR A 23 -1.43 1.57 19.50
CA TYR A 23 -0.76 2.52 18.61
C TYR A 23 0.66 2.83 19.10
N GLY A 24 1.64 2.79 18.20
CA GLY A 24 3.04 3.09 18.48
C GLY A 24 3.29 4.59 18.64
N VAL A 25 3.30 5.32 17.53
CA VAL A 25 3.40 6.79 17.49
C VAL A 25 2.07 7.36 17.02
N VAL A 26 1.53 8.30 17.80
CA VAL A 26 0.27 8.99 17.53
C VAL A 26 0.52 10.49 17.49
N ALA A 27 0.19 11.11 16.34
CA ALA A 27 0.21 12.56 16.16
C ALA A 27 -1.18 13.05 15.76
N ILE A 28 -1.81 13.86 16.60
CA ILE A 28 -3.15 14.38 16.33
C ILE A 28 -3.19 15.91 16.41
N GLY A 29 -4.33 16.50 16.07
CA GLY A 29 -4.53 17.95 16.08
C GLY A 29 -4.12 18.62 14.76
N ASN A 30 -3.87 19.94 14.80
CA ASN A 30 -3.52 20.72 13.61
C ASN A 30 -2.20 21.49 13.75
N ASP A 31 -1.57 21.42 14.92
CA ASP A 31 -0.30 22.10 15.16
C ASP A 31 0.85 21.35 14.47
N SER A 32 1.88 22.11 14.08
CA SER A 32 3.04 21.56 13.38
C SER A 32 3.69 20.42 14.15
N PHE A 33 3.81 19.25 13.52
CA PHE A 33 4.45 18.08 14.08
C PHE A 33 5.59 17.57 13.21
N THR A 34 6.78 17.43 13.81
CA THR A 34 7.97 16.87 13.17
C THR A 34 8.29 15.51 13.78
N TYR A 35 8.30 14.47 12.95
CA TYR A 35 8.73 13.13 13.35
C TYR A 35 10.03 12.74 12.65
N ASN A 36 11.13 12.76 13.41
CA ASN A 36 12.43 12.29 12.97
C ASN A 36 12.65 10.87 13.50
N ASN A 37 12.92 9.93 12.61
CA ASN A 37 13.14 8.54 12.98
C ASN A 37 14.30 7.93 12.19
N ASN A 38 14.92 6.90 12.76
CA ASN A 38 16.17 6.32 12.29
C ASN A 38 16.09 4.79 12.18
N ALA A 39 16.85 4.20 11.25
CA ALA A 39 16.91 2.76 11.03
C ALA A 39 17.39 1.94 12.25
N ALA A 40 18.04 2.57 13.25
CA ALA A 40 18.45 1.90 14.49
C ALA A 40 17.30 1.68 15.49
N VAL A 41 16.08 2.13 15.18
CA VAL A 41 14.88 1.85 15.99
C VAL A 41 14.33 0.47 15.64
N ASN A 42 14.15 -0.37 16.66
CA ASN A 42 13.49 -1.67 16.55
C ASN A 42 12.02 -1.53 16.95
N VAL A 43 11.09 -2.09 16.18
CA VAL A 43 9.65 -2.01 16.45
C VAL A 43 9.07 -3.41 16.52
N ASN A 44 8.40 -3.72 17.64
CA ASN A 44 7.65 -4.96 17.82
C ASN A 44 6.14 -4.63 17.79
N LEU A 45 5.38 -5.30 16.92
CA LEU A 45 3.97 -5.02 16.66
C LEU A 45 3.12 -6.25 16.99
N GLY A 46 2.13 -6.10 17.88
CA GLY A 46 1.09 -7.10 18.13
C GLY A 46 -0.03 -7.09 17.06
N ASN A 47 -0.92 -8.08 17.13
CA ASN A 47 -2.08 -8.16 16.22
C ASN A 47 -2.95 -6.90 16.30
N GLY A 48 -3.42 -6.40 15.16
CA GLY A 48 -4.28 -5.22 15.09
C GLY A 48 -3.59 -3.90 15.45
N SER A 49 -2.26 -3.90 15.65
CA SER A 49 -1.53 -2.71 16.06
C SER A 49 -1.23 -1.78 14.89
N THR A 50 -1.03 -0.49 15.20
CA THR A 50 -0.60 0.51 14.23
C THR A 50 0.76 1.07 14.64
N TYR A 51 1.77 1.00 13.78
CA TYR A 51 3.09 1.58 14.09
C TYR A 51 3.00 3.10 14.17
N PHE A 52 2.48 3.74 13.13
CA PHE A 52 2.31 5.19 13.08
C PHE A 52 0.88 5.56 12.70
N TYR A 53 0.23 6.39 13.52
CA TYR A 53 -1.08 6.95 13.27
C TYR A 53 -1.06 8.48 13.34
N SER A 54 -1.67 9.14 12.36
CA SER A 54 -1.90 10.58 12.40
C SER A 54 -3.18 11.01 11.72
N ASN A 55 -3.94 11.87 12.38
CA ASN A 55 -5.00 12.68 11.76
C ASN A 55 -4.60 14.16 11.61
N ASN A 56 -3.32 14.48 11.86
CA ASN A 56 -2.79 15.82 11.76
C ASN A 56 -2.18 16.05 10.37
N PRO A 57 -2.75 16.94 9.53
CA PRO A 57 -2.33 17.16 8.15
C PRO A 57 -0.93 17.78 8.01
N THR A 58 -0.39 18.34 9.10
CA THR A 58 0.98 18.90 9.11
C THR A 58 2.06 17.84 9.31
N THR A 59 1.67 16.59 9.60
CA THR A 59 2.58 15.49 9.89
C THR A 59 3.25 14.98 8.62
N ASN A 60 4.23 15.71 8.14
CA ASN A 60 4.98 15.39 6.93
C ASN A 60 6.36 14.84 7.29
N PHE A 61 6.66 13.60 6.92
CA PHE A 61 7.93 12.96 7.32
C PHE A 61 8.38 11.84 6.39
N THR A 62 9.66 11.47 6.55
CA THR A 62 10.24 10.25 5.97
C THR A 62 10.35 9.18 7.05
N ASN A 63 9.79 8.00 6.79
CA ASN A 63 9.97 6.83 7.64
C ASN A 63 11.24 6.07 7.21
N ASN A 64 12.17 5.91 8.16
CA ASN A 64 13.41 5.15 8.06
C ASN A 64 13.40 3.91 8.96
N VAL A 65 12.30 3.65 9.69
CA VAL A 65 12.18 2.50 10.59
C VAL A 65 11.60 1.32 9.83
N ALA A 66 12.31 0.19 9.81
CA ALA A 66 11.82 -1.05 9.23
C ALA A 66 10.80 -1.72 10.14
N LEU A 67 9.80 -2.38 9.54
CA LEU A 67 8.82 -3.20 10.26
C LEU A 67 8.98 -4.65 9.82
N ASN A 68 9.05 -5.56 10.78
CA ASN A 68 9.14 -6.99 10.52
C ASN A 68 8.28 -7.75 11.53
N THR A 69 7.08 -8.14 11.11
CA THR A 69 6.12 -8.82 11.98
C THR A 69 5.30 -9.83 11.19
N THR A 70 4.92 -10.92 11.86
CA THR A 70 3.93 -11.88 11.38
C THR A 70 2.54 -11.63 11.98
N SER A 71 2.40 -10.62 12.85
CA SER A 71 1.13 -10.23 13.43
C SER A 71 0.12 -9.83 12.36
N LYS A 72 -1.14 -10.22 12.59
CA LYS A 72 -2.25 -9.98 11.67
C LYS A 72 -2.86 -8.60 11.86
N GLY A 73 -3.47 -8.04 10.81
CA GLY A 73 -4.25 -6.80 10.90
C GLY A 73 -3.42 -5.56 11.27
N VAL A 74 -2.12 -5.57 10.97
CA VAL A 74 -1.22 -4.47 11.32
C VAL A 74 -1.35 -3.34 10.31
N TYR A 75 -1.35 -2.10 10.80
CA TYR A 75 -1.15 -0.92 9.97
C TYR A 75 0.28 -0.39 10.16
N GLY A 76 1.07 -0.35 9.08
CA GLY A 76 2.39 0.26 9.12
C GLY A 76 2.27 1.77 9.39
N ILE A 77 1.71 2.50 8.43
CA ILE A 77 1.47 3.93 8.55
C ILE A 77 0.02 4.23 8.19
N SER A 78 -0.71 4.90 9.08
CA SER A 78 -2.03 5.46 8.82
C SER A 78 -1.97 6.98 9.00
N THR A 79 -2.20 7.75 7.95
CA THR A 79 -1.93 9.20 8.00
C THR A 79 -2.78 10.02 7.04
N VAL A 80 -2.96 11.30 7.37
CA VAL A 80 -3.47 12.34 6.47
C VAL A 80 -2.37 13.30 5.99
N GLY A 81 -1.21 13.33 6.67
CA GLY A 81 -0.04 14.11 6.26
C GLY A 81 0.78 13.42 5.15
N THR A 82 1.56 14.18 4.39
CA THR A 82 2.39 13.66 3.28
C THR A 82 3.56 12.85 3.83
N VAL A 83 3.65 11.56 3.48
CA VAL A 83 4.67 10.65 4.04
C VAL A 83 5.46 9.96 2.94
N THR A 84 6.77 9.81 3.15
CA THR A 84 7.60 8.91 2.36
C THR A 84 8.05 7.73 3.21
N ASN A 85 7.68 6.50 2.85
CA ASN A 85 8.27 5.30 3.43
C ASN A 85 9.56 4.92 2.70
N SER A 86 10.68 5.00 3.39
CA SER A 86 12.02 4.68 2.88
C SER A 86 12.65 3.46 3.58
N ALA A 87 11.87 2.70 4.35
CA ALA A 87 12.31 1.48 5.02
C ALA A 87 11.43 0.27 4.68
N ASN A 88 12.01 -0.92 4.82
CA ASN A 88 11.32 -2.15 4.46
C ASN A 88 10.22 -2.49 5.47
N PHE A 89 9.03 -2.82 4.98
CA PHE A 89 7.94 -3.40 5.76
C PHE A 89 7.71 -4.85 5.32
N THR A 90 7.77 -5.77 6.27
CA THR A 90 7.25 -7.14 6.14
C THR A 90 6.16 -7.30 7.20
N LEU A 91 4.91 -7.40 6.74
CA LEU A 91 3.71 -7.46 7.58
C LEU A 91 2.99 -8.80 7.40
N GLY A 92 2.28 -9.22 8.43
CA GLY A 92 1.50 -10.46 8.42
C GLY A 92 0.25 -10.37 7.56
N ASP A 93 -0.62 -11.37 7.71
CA ASP A 93 -1.92 -11.41 7.03
C ASP A 93 -2.79 -10.21 7.41
N GLU A 94 -3.76 -9.89 6.55
CA GLU A 94 -4.80 -8.87 6.80
C GLU A 94 -4.23 -7.46 7.06
N SER A 95 -2.95 -7.25 6.77
CA SER A 95 -2.21 -6.04 7.16
C SER A 95 -2.14 -5.02 6.03
N VAL A 96 -2.08 -3.74 6.40
CA VAL A 96 -1.95 -2.62 5.47
C VAL A 96 -0.60 -1.93 5.66
N GLY A 97 0.19 -1.84 4.59
CA GLY A 97 1.49 -1.15 4.62
C GLY A 97 1.33 0.34 4.90
N VAL A 98 0.61 1.03 4.02
CA VAL A 98 0.27 2.45 4.17
C VAL A 98 -1.21 2.69 3.89
N LEU A 99 -1.94 3.23 4.86
CA LEU A 99 -3.29 3.76 4.69
C LEU A 99 -3.23 5.29 4.65
N TYR A 100 -3.55 5.87 3.51
CA TYR A 100 -3.51 7.31 3.29
C TYR A 100 -4.92 7.90 3.15
N ASN A 101 -5.23 8.90 3.97
CA ASN A 101 -6.55 9.57 4.01
C ASN A 101 -6.44 11.11 3.90
N GLY A 102 -5.34 11.61 3.33
CA GLY A 102 -5.10 13.05 3.14
C GLY A 102 -5.35 13.55 1.73
N THR A 103 -5.05 14.83 1.46
CA THR A 103 -5.22 15.44 0.14
C THR A 103 -3.92 15.53 -0.68
N GLY A 104 -2.79 15.20 -0.06
CA GLY A 104 -1.46 15.17 -0.67
C GLY A 104 -1.08 13.77 -1.18
N THR A 105 0.15 13.35 -0.88
CA THR A 105 0.72 12.09 -1.36
C THR A 105 1.36 11.27 -0.24
N ALA A 106 1.08 9.96 -0.20
CA ALA A 106 1.92 9.00 0.48
C ALA A 106 2.75 8.20 -0.54
N LYS A 107 4.08 8.18 -0.37
CA LYS A 107 5.03 7.57 -1.29
C LYS A 107 5.75 6.40 -0.63
N ASN A 108 5.95 5.30 -1.35
CA ASN A 108 6.83 4.21 -0.96
C ASN A 108 8.08 4.17 -1.87
N THR A 109 9.28 4.18 -1.29
CA THR A 109 10.57 4.05 -2.00
C THR A 109 11.34 2.79 -1.58
N ALA A 110 10.71 1.89 -0.82
CA ALA A 110 11.33 0.69 -0.26
C ALA A 110 10.48 -0.57 -0.53
N ASN A 111 10.82 -1.69 0.09
CA ASN A 111 10.03 -2.91 -0.03
C ASN A 111 8.85 -2.90 0.96
N ILE A 112 7.63 -3.10 0.47
CA ILE A 112 6.46 -3.44 1.30
C ILE A 112 6.03 -4.85 0.92
N ARG A 113 6.00 -5.76 1.89
CA ARG A 113 5.43 -7.10 1.77
C ARG A 113 4.29 -7.23 2.77
N VAL A 114 3.11 -7.59 2.27
CA VAL A 114 1.94 -7.93 3.09
C VAL A 114 1.58 -9.40 2.91
N GLY A 115 0.95 -9.99 3.93
CA GLY A 115 0.50 -11.38 3.92
C GLY A 115 -0.73 -11.62 3.06
N ASN A 116 -1.55 -12.58 3.48
CA ASN A 116 -2.79 -12.96 2.80
C ASN A 116 -3.98 -12.13 3.28
N SER A 117 -4.97 -11.93 2.42
CA SER A 117 -6.28 -11.43 2.82
C SER A 117 -7.15 -12.56 3.36
N ASP A 118 -8.05 -12.23 4.26
CA ASP A 118 -9.22 -13.03 4.64
C ASP A 118 -10.46 -12.39 4.03
N VAL A 119 -10.78 -12.82 2.80
CA VAL A 119 -11.85 -12.22 1.98
C VAL A 119 -13.23 -12.53 2.56
N GLU A 120 -13.40 -13.68 3.25
CA GLU A 120 -14.69 -14.07 3.84
C GLU A 120 -15.12 -13.11 4.95
N ASN A 121 -14.14 -12.56 5.68
CA ASN A 121 -14.36 -11.59 6.75
C ASN A 121 -14.03 -10.15 6.35
N GLU A 122 -13.86 -9.87 5.05
CA GLU A 122 -13.55 -8.53 4.51
C GLU A 122 -12.25 -7.91 5.07
N ASN A 123 -11.29 -8.73 5.50
CA ASN A 123 -10.01 -8.29 6.03
C ASN A 123 -8.92 -8.42 4.97
N TYR A 124 -8.56 -7.28 4.35
CA TYR A 124 -7.66 -7.28 3.19
C TYR A 124 -6.21 -6.96 3.57
N ALA A 125 -5.27 -7.76 3.04
CA ALA A 125 -3.86 -7.42 3.03
C ALA A 125 -3.57 -6.46 1.86
N ILE A 126 -3.13 -5.24 2.16
CA ILE A 126 -2.97 -4.18 1.16
C ILE A 126 -1.59 -3.51 1.28
N GLY A 127 -0.84 -3.43 0.18
CA GLY A 127 0.44 -2.73 0.16
C GLY A 127 0.29 -1.24 0.51
N MET A 128 -0.51 -0.53 -0.28
CA MET A 128 -0.93 0.84 0.02
C MET A 128 -2.39 1.07 -0.35
N ALA A 129 -3.14 1.79 0.48
CA ALA A 129 -4.56 2.07 0.30
C ALA A 129 -4.85 3.56 0.44
N THR A 130 -5.83 4.06 -0.34
CA THR A 130 -6.35 5.41 -0.17
C THR A 130 -7.82 5.54 -0.56
N LYS A 131 -8.52 6.46 0.12
CA LYS A 131 -9.85 6.95 -0.29
C LYS A 131 -9.85 8.41 -0.79
N THR A 132 -8.69 9.07 -0.76
CA THR A 132 -8.51 10.48 -1.17
C THR A 132 -7.03 10.81 -1.39
N GLY A 133 -6.72 11.81 -2.22
CA GLY A 133 -5.34 12.17 -2.51
C GLY A 133 -4.62 11.03 -3.24
N THR A 134 -3.30 10.93 -3.09
CA THR A 134 -2.47 10.04 -3.91
C THR A 134 -1.66 9.04 -3.08
N ILE A 135 -1.62 7.79 -3.51
CA ILE A 135 -0.59 6.82 -3.13
C ILE A 135 0.32 6.53 -4.31
N GLU A 136 1.63 6.49 -4.07
CA GLU A 136 2.64 6.26 -5.10
C GLU A 136 3.65 5.20 -4.67
N ASN A 137 3.76 4.11 -5.43
CA ASN A 137 4.91 3.23 -5.38
C ASN A 137 5.98 3.79 -6.33
N ASP A 138 7.03 4.38 -5.77
CA ASP A 138 8.12 5.04 -6.51
C ASP A 138 8.90 4.04 -7.39
N SER A 139 9.73 4.52 -8.33
CA SER A 139 10.51 3.64 -9.23
C SER A 139 11.48 2.72 -8.49
N THR A 140 11.89 3.11 -7.28
CA THR A 140 12.71 2.31 -6.36
C THR A 140 11.90 1.38 -5.47
N GLY A 141 10.58 1.61 -5.37
CA GLY A 141 9.68 0.86 -4.50
C GLY A 141 9.26 -0.48 -5.09
N THR A 142 9.14 -1.49 -4.21
CA THR A 142 8.55 -2.78 -4.54
C THR A 142 7.44 -3.11 -3.56
N ILE A 143 6.28 -3.47 -4.07
CA ILE A 143 5.16 -4.01 -3.28
C ILE A 143 5.01 -5.48 -3.62
N THR A 144 4.88 -6.35 -2.62
CA THR A 144 4.64 -7.79 -2.80
C THR A 144 3.46 -8.20 -1.95
N VAL A 145 2.50 -8.90 -2.56
CA VAL A 145 1.25 -9.29 -1.90
C VAL A 145 1.08 -10.81 -1.88
N GLY A 146 0.49 -11.31 -0.80
CA GLY A 146 0.07 -12.69 -0.66
C GLY A 146 -1.29 -12.96 -1.32
N SER A 147 -1.92 -14.06 -0.91
CA SER A 147 -3.16 -14.55 -1.53
C SER A 147 -4.30 -13.57 -1.31
N SER A 148 -5.04 -13.27 -2.39
CA SER A 148 -6.10 -12.26 -2.43
C SER A 148 -5.66 -10.87 -1.94
N GLY A 149 -4.36 -10.62 -1.83
CA GLY A 149 -3.80 -9.34 -1.42
C GLY A 149 -3.84 -8.31 -2.55
N ILE A 150 -3.84 -7.03 -2.19
CA ILE A 150 -3.95 -5.92 -3.14
C ILE A 150 -2.67 -5.07 -3.08
N GLY A 151 -1.99 -4.86 -4.21
CA GLY A 151 -0.79 -4.04 -4.25
C GLY A 151 -1.09 -2.58 -3.91
N LEU A 152 -1.91 -1.93 -4.75
CA LEU A 152 -2.43 -0.58 -4.54
C LEU A 152 -3.95 -0.58 -4.60
N PHE A 153 -4.60 -0.01 -3.59
CA PHE A 153 -6.04 0.15 -3.52
C PHE A 153 -6.42 1.64 -3.54
N ALA A 154 -7.31 2.05 -4.43
CA ALA A 154 -7.87 3.40 -4.45
C ALA A 154 -9.38 3.38 -4.64
N ASP A 155 -10.11 4.10 -3.79
CA ASP A 155 -11.57 4.12 -3.75
C ASP A 155 -12.08 5.56 -3.60
N GLY A 156 -12.73 6.08 -4.65
CA GLY A 156 -13.36 7.41 -4.66
C GLY A 156 -12.79 8.35 -5.71
N ALA A 157 -13.62 9.29 -6.20
CA ALA A 157 -13.30 10.17 -7.33
C ALA A 157 -12.08 11.09 -7.12
N ASN A 158 -11.71 11.36 -5.87
CA ASN A 158 -10.56 12.19 -5.49
C ASN A 158 -9.32 11.35 -5.12
N SER A 159 -9.38 10.03 -5.31
CA SER A 159 -8.30 9.11 -4.97
C SER A 159 -7.49 8.72 -6.21
N LYS A 160 -6.18 8.56 -6.02
CA LYS A 160 -5.26 8.19 -7.09
C LYS A 160 -4.21 7.19 -6.63
N ALA A 161 -4.02 6.12 -7.39
CA ALA A 161 -2.94 5.15 -7.21
C ALA A 161 -1.95 5.23 -8.38
N ILE A 162 -0.66 5.35 -8.08
CA ILE A 162 0.41 5.43 -9.08
C ILE A 162 1.43 4.32 -8.81
N ASN A 163 1.71 3.50 -9.82
CA ASN A 163 2.84 2.57 -9.78
C ASN A 163 3.94 3.03 -10.74
N ARG A 164 5.13 3.34 -10.22
CA ARG A 164 6.36 3.56 -10.98
C ARG A 164 7.37 2.44 -10.78
N GLY A 165 7.30 1.74 -9.65
CA GLY A 165 8.15 0.62 -9.31
C GLY A 165 7.58 -0.72 -9.72
N THR A 166 7.77 -1.73 -8.86
CA THR A 166 7.28 -3.09 -9.08
C THR A 166 6.15 -3.44 -8.11
N ILE A 167 5.11 -4.10 -8.62
CA ILE A 167 4.10 -4.81 -7.83
C ILE A 167 4.17 -6.30 -8.17
N ASN A 168 4.45 -7.15 -7.19
CA ASN A 168 4.54 -8.61 -7.32
C ASN A 168 3.30 -9.30 -6.74
N LEU A 169 2.64 -10.11 -7.56
CA LEU A 169 1.45 -10.89 -7.24
C LEU A 169 1.87 -12.33 -6.91
N ASN A 170 2.32 -12.55 -5.67
CA ASN A 170 2.95 -13.82 -5.29
C ASN A 170 1.97 -14.85 -4.71
N GLY A 171 0.74 -14.46 -4.36
CA GLY A 171 -0.29 -15.38 -3.88
C GLY A 171 -1.45 -15.53 -4.84
N ASP A 172 -2.22 -16.59 -4.67
CA ASP A 172 -3.39 -16.87 -5.51
C ASP A 172 -4.42 -15.76 -5.38
N LYS A 173 -5.09 -15.39 -6.48
CA LYS A 173 -6.08 -14.31 -6.55
C LYS A 173 -5.53 -12.93 -6.15
N ALA A 174 -4.20 -12.78 -6.09
CA ALA A 174 -3.56 -11.49 -5.81
C ALA A 174 -3.91 -10.48 -6.90
N MET A 175 -4.07 -9.22 -6.48
CA MET A 175 -4.45 -8.11 -7.33
C MET A 175 -3.36 -7.03 -7.33
N GLY A 176 -2.97 -6.54 -8.50
CA GLY A 176 -1.96 -5.49 -8.59
C GLY A 176 -2.49 -4.12 -8.18
N MET A 177 -3.45 -3.61 -8.93
CA MET A 177 -4.15 -2.36 -8.61
C MET A 177 -5.65 -2.60 -8.57
N TYR A 178 -6.32 -2.14 -7.51
CA TYR A 178 -7.78 -2.18 -7.38
C TYR A 178 -8.32 -0.76 -7.33
N LEU A 179 -9.17 -0.39 -8.28
CA LEU A 179 -9.66 0.96 -8.48
C LEU A 179 -11.18 0.99 -8.50
N ASP A 180 -11.75 1.77 -7.60
CA ASP A 180 -13.20 1.81 -7.38
C ASP A 180 -13.76 3.24 -7.27
N ASN A 181 -15.07 3.38 -7.46
CA ASN A 181 -15.88 4.57 -7.21
C ASN A 181 -15.29 5.87 -7.80
N GLY A 182 -14.84 5.81 -9.06
CA GLY A 182 -14.24 6.94 -9.77
C GLY A 182 -12.75 7.16 -9.54
N ALA A 183 -12.06 6.28 -8.82
CA ALA A 183 -10.62 6.35 -8.59
C ALA A 183 -9.80 6.36 -9.88
N GLN A 184 -8.62 6.96 -9.81
CA GLN A 184 -7.66 7.01 -10.92
C GLN A 184 -6.45 6.12 -10.63
N GLY A 185 -6.12 5.20 -11.53
CA GLY A 185 -4.90 4.41 -11.48
C GLY A 185 -3.99 4.69 -12.67
N VAL A 186 -2.69 4.81 -12.42
CA VAL A 186 -1.69 4.96 -13.48
C VAL A 186 -0.52 4.02 -13.24
N ASN A 187 -0.20 3.19 -14.24
CA ASN A 187 0.98 2.34 -14.22
C ASN A 187 2.03 2.87 -15.19
N TYR A 188 3.20 3.23 -14.64
CA TYR A 188 4.45 3.52 -15.36
C TYR A 188 5.47 2.39 -15.21
N GLY A 189 5.34 1.58 -14.16
CA GLY A 189 6.27 0.51 -13.82
C GLY A 189 5.76 -0.88 -14.20
N THR A 190 6.08 -1.89 -13.39
CA THR A 190 5.71 -3.28 -13.64
C THR A 190 4.70 -3.78 -12.61
N ILE A 191 3.65 -4.44 -13.09
CA ILE A 191 2.76 -5.30 -12.30
C ILE A 191 2.99 -6.73 -12.82
N ARG A 192 3.37 -7.68 -11.96
CA ARG A 192 3.68 -9.05 -12.42
C ARG A 192 3.15 -10.18 -11.54
N ALA A 193 2.73 -11.26 -12.19
CA ALA A 193 2.64 -12.61 -11.62
C ALA A 193 3.68 -13.49 -12.34
N ASN A 194 4.44 -14.31 -11.59
CA ASN A 194 5.63 -15.01 -12.11
C ASN A 194 5.43 -16.51 -12.39
N GLY A 195 4.18 -16.97 -12.51
CA GLY A 195 3.83 -18.35 -12.86
C GLY A 195 3.52 -19.26 -11.67
N THR A 196 3.71 -18.80 -10.42
CA THR A 196 3.37 -19.61 -9.23
C THR A 196 1.96 -19.34 -8.71
N ALA A 197 1.49 -18.09 -8.80
CA ALA A 197 0.16 -17.71 -8.36
C ALA A 197 -0.89 -18.11 -9.41
N LYS A 198 -2.05 -18.57 -8.94
CA LYS A 198 -3.24 -18.82 -9.76
C LYS A 198 -4.23 -17.67 -9.66
N GLU A 199 -5.04 -17.49 -10.69
CA GLU A 199 -6.12 -16.49 -10.75
C GLU A 199 -5.64 -15.06 -10.45
N ALA A 200 -4.37 -14.75 -10.72
CA ALA A 200 -3.81 -13.44 -10.41
C ALA A 200 -4.38 -12.39 -11.37
N VAL A 201 -4.74 -11.21 -10.82
CA VAL A 201 -5.32 -10.12 -11.60
C VAL A 201 -4.40 -8.91 -11.59
N GLY A 202 -3.96 -8.47 -12.77
CA GLY A 202 -3.10 -7.28 -12.89
C GLY A 202 -3.78 -6.03 -12.35
N VAL A 203 -4.95 -5.68 -12.93
CA VAL A 203 -5.71 -4.49 -12.50
C VAL A 203 -7.21 -4.76 -12.49
N VAL A 204 -7.87 -4.35 -11.41
CA VAL A 204 -9.33 -4.31 -11.27
C VAL A 204 -9.82 -2.87 -11.42
N VAL A 205 -10.80 -2.65 -12.29
CA VAL A 205 -11.43 -1.34 -12.52
C VAL A 205 -12.96 -1.48 -12.47
N GLN A 206 -13.60 -0.75 -11.56
CA GLN A 206 -15.05 -0.81 -11.39
C GLN A 206 -15.65 0.55 -10.97
N HIS A 207 -16.99 0.64 -10.99
CA HIS A 207 -17.78 1.82 -10.62
C HIS A 207 -17.19 3.18 -11.09
N HIS A 208 -17.01 3.32 -12.41
CA HIS A 208 -16.51 4.53 -13.08
C HIS A 208 -15.04 4.88 -12.80
N ALA A 209 -14.26 4.01 -12.17
CA ALA A 209 -12.83 4.18 -12.05
C ALA A 209 -12.13 4.18 -13.42
N LYS A 210 -10.92 4.75 -13.46
CA LYS A 210 -10.11 4.86 -14.67
C LYS A 210 -8.70 4.36 -14.42
N PHE A 211 -8.24 3.44 -15.26
CA PHE A 211 -6.86 3.00 -15.31
C PHE A 211 -6.16 3.42 -16.60
N ILE A 212 -4.89 3.81 -16.49
CA ILE A 212 -4.00 4.06 -17.63
C ILE A 212 -2.71 3.26 -17.43
N ASN A 213 -2.44 2.32 -18.33
CA ASN A 213 -1.10 1.75 -18.48
C ASN A 213 -0.32 2.66 -19.45
N GLU A 214 0.64 3.42 -18.93
CA GLU A 214 1.44 4.35 -19.74
C GLU A 214 2.45 3.61 -20.62
N THR A 215 3.11 4.32 -21.53
CA THR A 215 4.00 3.70 -22.55
C THR A 215 5.14 2.88 -21.97
N THR A 216 5.62 3.22 -20.77
CA THR A 216 6.65 2.47 -20.04
C THR A 216 6.06 1.36 -19.16
N GLY A 217 4.75 1.38 -18.96
CA GLY A 217 4.05 0.46 -18.06
C GLY A 217 3.97 -0.95 -18.63
N VAL A 218 4.22 -1.93 -17.77
CA VAL A 218 4.15 -3.36 -18.08
C VAL A 218 3.17 -4.03 -17.14
N VAL A 219 2.22 -4.77 -17.70
CA VAL A 219 1.37 -5.72 -16.98
C VAL A 219 1.71 -7.12 -17.48
N ASP A 220 2.35 -7.93 -16.64
CA ASP A 220 2.90 -9.24 -17.01
C ASP A 220 2.29 -10.34 -16.15
N ILE A 221 1.25 -10.99 -16.65
CA ILE A 221 0.52 -12.02 -15.91
C ILE A 221 0.86 -13.38 -16.47
N ASN A 222 1.85 -14.03 -15.85
CA ASN A 222 2.07 -15.46 -15.97
C ASN A 222 1.35 -16.15 -14.81
N SER A 223 0.14 -16.68 -15.04
CA SER A 223 -0.73 -17.22 -13.99
C SER A 223 -1.80 -18.13 -14.61
N GLU A 224 -2.01 -19.32 -14.04
CA GLU A 224 -3.13 -20.19 -14.42
C GLU A 224 -4.44 -19.47 -14.10
N ASP A 225 -5.35 -19.34 -15.07
CA ASP A 225 -6.62 -18.60 -14.97
C ASP A 225 -6.44 -17.11 -14.58
N GLY A 226 -5.27 -16.53 -14.88
CA GLY A 226 -4.97 -15.13 -14.61
C GLY A 226 -5.64 -14.14 -15.56
N TYR A 227 -5.70 -12.88 -15.16
CA TYR A 227 -6.24 -11.79 -15.98
C TYR A 227 -5.33 -10.56 -15.92
N ALA A 228 -4.93 -9.98 -17.07
CA ALA A 228 -4.27 -8.68 -17.06
C ALA A 228 -5.19 -7.60 -16.48
N PHE A 229 -6.45 -7.58 -16.91
CA PHE A 229 -7.45 -6.59 -16.52
C PHE A 229 -8.79 -7.25 -16.22
N PHE A 230 -9.44 -6.83 -15.14
CA PHE A 230 -10.79 -7.26 -14.77
C PHE A 230 -11.72 -6.06 -14.59
N LYS A 231 -12.93 -6.13 -15.15
CA LYS A 231 -13.94 -5.07 -15.09
C LYS A 231 -15.27 -5.65 -14.63
N ALA A 232 -15.65 -5.42 -13.37
CA ALA A 232 -16.84 -6.02 -12.78
C ALA A 232 -18.13 -5.22 -13.03
N THR A 233 -18.08 -3.87 -13.04
CA THR A 233 -19.33 -3.06 -13.03
C THR A 233 -19.21 -1.66 -13.67
N GLY A 234 -18.22 -1.39 -14.53
CA GLY A 234 -18.05 -0.08 -15.17
C GLY A 234 -16.61 0.43 -15.09
N GLY A 235 -16.32 1.59 -15.69
CA GLY A 235 -14.97 2.18 -15.72
C GLY A 235 -14.24 2.09 -17.07
N THR A 236 -13.05 2.70 -17.11
CA THR A 236 -12.25 2.90 -18.33
C THR A 236 -10.84 2.39 -18.17
N ILE A 237 -10.37 1.61 -19.14
CA ILE A 237 -8.98 1.14 -19.22
C ILE A 237 -8.37 1.73 -20.49
N VAL A 238 -7.21 2.35 -20.36
CA VAL A 238 -6.40 2.84 -21.48
C VAL A 238 -5.05 2.16 -21.42
N ASN A 239 -4.74 1.32 -22.40
CA ASN A 239 -3.42 0.72 -22.52
C ASN A 239 -2.59 1.45 -23.59
N LYS A 240 -1.43 1.97 -23.19
CA LYS A 240 -0.39 2.53 -24.07
C LYS A 240 0.93 1.77 -23.97
N GLY A 241 1.10 0.95 -22.92
CA GLY A 241 2.29 0.14 -22.66
C GLY A 241 2.12 -1.32 -23.07
N THR A 242 2.85 -2.19 -22.40
CA THR A 242 2.93 -3.62 -22.71
C THR A 242 2.02 -4.45 -21.81
N ILE A 243 1.39 -5.45 -22.39
CA ILE A 243 0.66 -6.50 -21.69
C ILE A 243 1.20 -7.84 -22.16
N ASN A 244 1.68 -8.65 -21.21
CA ASN A 244 2.10 -10.02 -21.44
C ASN A 244 1.18 -10.96 -20.66
N LEU A 245 0.70 -12.01 -21.33
CA LEU A 245 -0.10 -13.07 -20.73
C LEU A 245 0.59 -14.40 -20.98
N GLY A 246 0.67 -15.23 -19.95
CA GLY A 246 1.32 -16.54 -19.98
C GLY A 246 0.78 -17.46 -18.90
N GLY A 247 1.21 -18.72 -18.91
CA GLY A 247 0.87 -19.68 -17.85
C GLY A 247 -0.60 -20.08 -17.75
N GLY A 248 -1.42 -19.75 -18.75
CA GLY A 248 -2.86 -20.01 -18.75
C GLY A 248 -3.75 -18.76 -18.55
N ALA A 249 -3.16 -17.56 -18.58
CA ALA A 249 -3.87 -16.26 -18.56
C ALA A 249 -4.34 -15.79 -19.94
#